data_AF-A0A1I7J348-F1
#
_entry.id   AF-A0A1I7J348-F1
#
_cell.length_a   1.000
_cell.length_b   1.000
_cell.length_c   1.000
_cell.angle_alpha   90.00
_cell.angle_beta   90.00
_cell.angle_gamma   90.00
#
_symmetry.space_group_name_H-M   'P 1'
#
loop_
_entity.id
_entity.type
_entity.pdbx_description
1 polymer ?
#
loop_
_entity_poly.entity_id
_entity_poly.type
_entity_poly.pdbx_seq_one_letter_code
_entity_poly.pdbx_strand_id
1 'polypeptide(L)'
;MYYLYSSSKVQNNVWTNFFINKIEDISEDDGWIDCEKEISEIIKAMDYKIKIVLFKNSHGEMEKKIINKVKDFKAREFLELYREKSDSKLSNYWEGNGREKFIKNLQKDLEGFIWCLKIYLMYIVDKIETNIKNKDIEGISNNIDAVLSFNYTDTYRKIYNNHITCNFIHGEAFSNINKNSIVLGIDEYLDDSSKNSNLDFIYFKKYFQRLYKKTSFQYKVWIENMKAERKELLSSLMKLDEMISAKEKLIWEKEGQINLGYHLKEKSNLISRRKEIIERLKKENTIYIFGHSLDVTDKDVLRKLLLGYDDEDLKCENINYNTKVIIFYLNKEVYMEQLTHLVEIIGQDELIKRTTDPKKSIIFVEQKR
;
A
#
# COMPACT_ATOMS: atom_id res chain seq x y z
N MET A 1 -9.71 -0.65 -24.05
CA MET A 1 -10.71 0.43 -23.80
C MET A 1 -11.44 0.90 -25.06
N TYR A 2 -10.79 0.90 -26.23
CA TYR A 2 -11.39 1.37 -27.50
C TYR A 2 -12.77 0.76 -27.83
N TYR A 3 -12.98 -0.55 -27.58
CA TYR A 3 -14.27 -1.22 -27.80
C TYR A 3 -15.43 -0.72 -26.91
N LEU A 4 -15.16 -0.06 -25.78
CA LEU A 4 -16.18 0.53 -24.89
C LEU A 4 -16.47 2.02 -25.21
N TYR A 5 -15.62 2.63 -26.05
CA TYR A 5 -15.66 4.05 -26.39
C TYR A 5 -16.87 4.43 -27.25
N SER A 6 -17.59 3.48 -27.82
CA SER A 6 -18.83 3.74 -28.57
C SER A 6 -20.03 4.11 -27.67
N SER A 7 -19.92 3.97 -26.35
CA SER A 7 -20.98 4.37 -25.44
C SER A 7 -20.91 5.86 -25.08
N SER A 8 -22.05 6.55 -25.12
CA SER A 8 -22.15 7.98 -24.79
C SER A 8 -21.68 8.33 -23.37
N LYS A 9 -21.64 7.35 -22.45
CA LYS A 9 -21.10 7.53 -21.09
C LYS A 9 -19.57 7.59 -21.05
N VAL A 10 -18.89 6.94 -21.99
CA VAL A 10 -17.43 6.88 -22.06
C VAL A 10 -16.89 8.06 -22.88
N GLN A 11 -17.56 8.44 -23.97
CA GLN A 11 -17.19 9.63 -24.76
C GLN A 11 -17.35 10.94 -23.99
N ASN A 12 -18.33 10.99 -23.09
CA ASN A 12 -18.56 12.16 -22.24
C ASN A 12 -17.71 12.14 -20.96
N ASN A 13 -16.64 11.35 -20.87
CA ASN A 13 -15.80 11.25 -19.68
C ASN A 13 -14.46 11.99 -19.88
N VAL A 14 -14.20 13.04 -19.08
CA VAL A 14 -12.99 13.88 -19.28
C VAL A 14 -11.69 13.11 -19.10
N TRP A 15 -11.63 12.15 -18.17
CA TRP A 15 -10.42 11.34 -17.96
C TRP A 15 -10.18 10.38 -19.11
N THR A 16 -11.25 9.81 -19.67
CA THR A 16 -11.11 8.92 -20.84
C THR A 16 -10.57 9.70 -22.03
N ASN A 17 -11.13 10.87 -22.32
CA ASN A 17 -10.65 11.72 -23.42
C ASN A 17 -9.22 12.20 -23.18
N PHE A 18 -8.89 12.62 -21.94
CA PHE A 18 -7.54 13.01 -21.58
C PHE A 18 -6.53 11.89 -21.85
N PHE A 19 -6.83 10.66 -21.43
CA PHE A 19 -5.95 9.52 -21.68
C PHE A 19 -5.88 9.11 -23.15
N ILE A 20 -6.97 9.24 -23.91
CA ILE A 20 -6.95 8.98 -25.36
C ILE A 20 -6.03 9.96 -26.06
N ASN A 21 -6.18 11.27 -25.81
CA ASN A 21 -5.30 12.29 -26.39
C ASN A 21 -3.83 12.02 -26.03
N LYS A 22 -3.57 11.61 -24.77
CA LYS A 22 -2.22 11.24 -24.33
C LYS A 22 -1.64 10.02 -25.05
N ILE A 23 -2.48 9.03 -25.40
CA ILE A 23 -2.03 7.86 -26.19
C ILE A 23 -1.64 8.29 -27.60
N GLU A 24 -2.36 9.25 -28.19
CA GLU A 24 -2.05 9.79 -29.52
C GLU A 24 -0.71 10.55 -29.56
N ASP A 25 -0.30 11.13 -28.43
CA ASP A 25 0.96 11.87 -28.27
C ASP A 25 2.17 10.98 -27.93
N ILE A 26 1.96 9.70 -27.62
CA ILE A 26 3.00 8.78 -27.18
C ILE A 26 3.69 8.13 -28.39
N SER A 27 5.02 8.16 -28.38
CA SER A 27 5.80 7.43 -29.37
C SER A 27 5.61 5.92 -29.19
N GLU A 28 5.69 5.12 -30.26
CA GLU A 28 5.60 3.65 -30.16
C GLU A 28 6.64 3.04 -29.19
N ASP A 29 7.70 3.79 -28.87
CA ASP A 29 8.78 3.42 -27.97
C ASP A 29 8.48 3.72 -26.47
N ASP A 30 7.53 4.60 -26.15
CA ASP A 30 7.14 4.93 -24.77
C ASP A 30 6.04 3.95 -24.30
N GLY A 31 6.46 2.74 -23.91
CA GLY A 31 5.61 1.54 -23.85
C GLY A 31 4.35 1.50 -22.97
N TRP A 32 4.02 2.52 -22.15
CA TRP A 32 2.74 2.60 -21.40
C TRP A 32 2.51 3.96 -20.69
N ILE A 33 1.24 4.26 -20.37
CA ILE A 33 0.85 5.42 -19.54
C ILE A 33 0.69 5.02 -18.08
N ASP A 34 1.43 5.69 -17.21
CA ASP A 34 1.16 5.69 -15.77
C ASP A 34 -0.04 6.59 -15.45
N CYS A 35 -1.22 5.96 -15.34
CA CYS A 35 -2.47 6.67 -15.07
C CYS A 35 -2.44 7.42 -13.72
N GLU A 36 -1.81 6.87 -12.69
CA GLU A 36 -1.79 7.50 -11.36
C GLU A 36 -0.92 8.75 -11.38
N LYS A 37 0.24 8.70 -12.04
CA LYS A 37 1.10 9.86 -12.24
C LYS A 37 0.41 10.97 -13.01
N GLU A 38 -0.22 10.66 -14.14
CA GLU A 38 -0.90 11.66 -14.96
C GLU A 38 -2.08 12.32 -14.20
N ILE A 39 -2.90 11.51 -13.50
CA ILE A 39 -3.96 12.06 -12.62
C ILE A 39 -3.34 12.95 -11.54
N SER A 40 -2.22 12.54 -10.94
CA SER A 40 -1.53 13.28 -9.89
C SER A 40 -1.11 14.66 -10.37
N GLU A 41 -0.54 14.75 -11.57
CA GLU A 41 -0.12 16.00 -12.17
C GLU A 41 -1.30 16.95 -12.43
N ILE A 42 -2.41 16.42 -12.98
CA ILE A 42 -3.62 17.22 -13.22
C ILE A 42 -4.23 17.71 -11.91
N ILE A 43 -4.37 16.84 -10.90
CA ILE A 43 -4.98 17.23 -9.63
C ILE A 43 -4.10 18.25 -8.89
N LYS A 44 -2.77 18.08 -8.88
CA LYS A 44 -1.83 19.07 -8.34
C LYS A 44 -1.90 20.41 -9.10
N ALA A 45 -2.12 20.38 -10.41
CA ALA A 45 -2.30 21.56 -11.23
C ALA A 45 -3.64 22.27 -10.93
N MET A 46 -4.73 21.52 -10.73
CA MET A 46 -6.04 22.05 -10.34
C MET A 46 -6.01 22.68 -8.95
N ASP A 47 -5.43 22.00 -7.95
CA ASP A 47 -5.29 22.53 -6.59
C ASP A 47 -4.47 23.84 -6.58
N TYR A 48 -3.40 23.89 -7.39
CA TYR A 48 -2.63 25.11 -7.60
C TYR A 48 -3.46 26.23 -8.23
N LYS A 49 -4.30 25.91 -9.22
CA LYS A 49 -5.19 26.88 -9.88
C LYS A 49 -6.21 27.47 -8.90
N ILE A 50 -6.82 26.62 -8.06
CA ILE A 50 -7.77 27.04 -7.01
C ILE A 50 -7.10 28.02 -6.05
N LYS A 51 -5.89 27.70 -5.57
CA LYS A 51 -5.12 28.58 -4.69
C LYS A 51 -4.92 29.96 -5.31
N ILE A 52 -4.48 30.03 -6.57
CA ILE A 52 -4.31 31.32 -7.28
C ILE A 52 -5.61 32.12 -7.31
N VAL A 53 -6.74 31.49 -7.63
CA VAL A 53 -8.03 32.19 -7.74
C VAL A 53 -8.49 32.71 -6.38
N LEU A 54 -8.37 31.90 -5.31
CA LEU A 54 -8.70 32.33 -3.95
C LEU A 54 -7.85 33.51 -3.50
N PHE A 55 -6.53 33.47 -3.72
CA PHE A 55 -5.62 34.56 -3.35
C PHE A 55 -5.93 35.88 -4.08
N LYS A 56 -6.27 35.83 -5.37
CA LYS A 56 -6.66 37.03 -6.14
C LYS A 56 -7.90 37.71 -5.55
N ASN A 57 -8.83 36.94 -5.02
CA ASN A 57 -10.05 37.46 -4.41
C ASN A 57 -9.78 38.11 -3.03
N SER A 58 -8.71 37.70 -2.34
CA SER A 58 -8.33 38.17 -0.99
C SER A 58 -7.55 39.51 -0.95
N HIS A 59 -7.40 40.23 -2.08
CA HIS A 59 -6.77 41.56 -2.14
C HIS A 59 -5.29 41.64 -1.68
N GLY A 60 -4.54 40.54 -1.72
CA GLY A 60 -3.08 40.56 -1.47
C GLY A 60 -2.31 40.90 -2.75
N GLU A 61 -1.52 41.98 -2.75
CA GLU A 61 -0.51 42.22 -3.78
C GLU A 61 0.42 41.01 -3.85
N MET A 62 0.53 40.43 -5.04
CA MET A 62 1.42 39.32 -5.28
C MET A 62 2.87 39.82 -5.13
N GLU A 63 3.65 39.23 -4.22
CA GLU A 63 5.03 38.97 -4.63
C GLU A 63 4.90 38.13 -5.90
N LYS A 64 5.21 38.70 -7.07
CA LYS A 64 5.37 38.02 -8.37
C LYS A 64 6.41 36.87 -8.32
N LYS A 65 6.71 36.31 -7.14
CA LYS A 65 7.46 35.08 -6.93
C LYS A 65 6.65 33.90 -7.46
N ILE A 66 6.83 33.73 -8.78
CA ILE A 66 6.78 32.49 -9.52
C ILE A 66 5.39 31.85 -9.53
N ILE A 67 4.52 32.37 -10.42
CA ILE A 67 3.48 31.52 -10.99
C ILE A 67 4.20 30.30 -11.57
N ASN A 68 3.88 29.10 -11.09
CA ASN A 68 4.38 27.86 -11.67
C ASN A 68 3.70 27.70 -13.04
N LYS A 69 4.32 28.26 -14.07
CA LYS A 69 3.79 28.32 -15.44
C LYS A 69 3.45 26.93 -15.97
N VAL A 70 4.21 25.91 -15.57
CA VAL A 70 3.96 24.50 -15.96
C VAL A 70 2.64 24.00 -15.37
N LYS A 71 2.44 24.15 -14.05
CA LYS A 71 1.18 23.75 -13.41
C LYS A 71 -0.01 24.54 -13.94
N ASP A 72 0.14 25.85 -14.15
CA ASP A 72 -0.92 26.69 -14.68
C ASP A 72 -1.25 26.37 -16.15
N PHE A 73 -0.25 26.01 -16.97
CA PHE A 73 -0.46 25.53 -18.34
C PHE A 73 -1.23 24.20 -18.36
N LYS A 74 -0.74 23.18 -17.64
CA LYS A 74 -1.42 21.86 -17.52
C LYS A 74 -2.86 22.02 -17.03
N ALA A 75 -3.08 22.92 -16.07
CA ALA A 75 -4.41 23.19 -15.57
C ALA A 75 -5.33 23.79 -16.65
N ARG A 76 -4.83 24.75 -17.43
CA ARG A 76 -5.62 25.34 -18.53
C ARG A 76 -5.96 24.32 -19.60
N GLU A 77 -4.98 23.54 -20.04
CA GLU A 77 -5.17 22.51 -21.07
C GLU A 77 -6.26 21.51 -20.67
N PHE A 78 -6.19 20.99 -19.43
CA PHE A 78 -7.20 20.08 -18.92
C PHE A 78 -8.58 20.74 -18.78
N LEU A 79 -8.62 22.02 -18.38
CA LEU A 79 -9.87 22.77 -18.28
C LEU A 79 -10.50 23.09 -19.64
N GLU A 80 -9.71 23.28 -20.70
CA GLU A 80 -10.22 23.43 -22.07
C GLU A 80 -10.89 22.13 -22.53
N LEU A 81 -10.22 20.98 -22.33
CA LEU A 81 -10.80 19.66 -22.58
C LEU A 81 -12.11 19.44 -21.78
N TYR A 82 -12.15 19.93 -20.54
CA TYR A 82 -13.37 19.89 -19.73
C TYR A 82 -14.45 20.89 -20.21
N ARG A 83 -14.06 22.06 -20.74
CA ARG A 83 -14.98 23.11 -21.21
C ARG A 83 -15.72 22.69 -22.47
N GLU A 84 -15.08 21.98 -23.39
CA GLU A 84 -15.74 21.42 -24.58
C GLU A 84 -16.96 20.54 -24.22
N LYS A 85 -17.09 20.10 -22.97
CA LYS A 85 -18.19 19.32 -22.42
C LYS A 85 -19.27 20.15 -21.67
N SER A 86 -19.02 21.40 -21.29
CA SER A 86 -19.99 22.20 -20.52
C SER A 86 -20.19 23.59 -21.11
N ASP A 87 -21.44 23.95 -21.39
CA ASP A 87 -21.90 25.27 -21.89
C ASP A 87 -21.65 26.45 -20.92
N SER A 88 -20.75 26.31 -19.94
CA SER A 88 -20.44 27.34 -18.94
C SER A 88 -19.08 28.00 -19.20
N LYS A 89 -19.02 29.32 -18.99
CA LYS A 89 -17.75 30.06 -18.94
C LYS A 89 -16.85 29.50 -17.84
N LEU A 90 -15.54 29.41 -18.10
CA LEU A 90 -14.52 28.96 -17.14
C LEU A 90 -14.52 29.73 -15.81
N SER A 91 -14.96 30.99 -15.83
CA SER A 91 -15.14 31.81 -14.62
C SER A 91 -16.15 31.22 -13.64
N ASN A 92 -17.17 30.53 -14.14
CA ASN A 92 -18.29 30.03 -13.34
C ASN A 92 -17.89 28.87 -12.41
N TYR A 93 -16.76 28.19 -12.66
CA TYR A 93 -16.26 27.17 -11.73
C TYR A 93 -15.71 27.75 -10.43
N TRP A 94 -15.44 29.05 -10.40
CA TRP A 94 -14.82 29.71 -9.26
C TRP A 94 -15.76 30.67 -8.53
N GLU A 95 -17.02 30.74 -8.96
CA GLU A 95 -18.08 31.54 -8.37
C GLU A 95 -19.06 30.64 -7.60
N GLY A 96 -19.57 31.12 -6.45
CA GLY A 96 -20.56 30.41 -5.65
C GLY A 96 -20.16 28.96 -5.32
N ASN A 97 -21.03 28.00 -5.65
CA ASN A 97 -20.79 26.56 -5.46
C ASN A 97 -20.12 25.88 -6.68
N GLY A 98 -19.60 26.65 -7.63
CA GLY A 98 -18.99 26.14 -8.87
C GLY A 98 -17.84 25.18 -8.62
N ARG A 99 -16.99 25.45 -7.62
CA ARG A 99 -15.82 24.64 -7.26
C ARG A 99 -16.23 23.24 -6.81
N GLU A 100 -17.19 23.18 -5.89
CA GLU A 100 -17.71 21.91 -5.38
C GLU A 100 -18.36 21.09 -6.51
N LYS A 101 -19.17 21.75 -7.36
CA LYS A 101 -19.81 21.09 -8.51
C LYS A 101 -18.79 20.56 -9.52
N PHE A 102 -17.74 21.33 -9.81
CA PHE A 102 -16.63 20.90 -10.67
C PHE A 102 -15.92 19.67 -10.10
N ILE A 103 -15.49 19.72 -8.84
CA ILE A 103 -14.79 18.60 -8.17
C ILE A 103 -15.67 17.35 -8.15
N LYS A 104 -16.96 17.51 -7.85
CA LYS A 104 -17.92 16.39 -7.82
C LYS A 104 -18.12 15.75 -9.20
N ASN A 105 -18.17 16.56 -10.26
CA ASN A 105 -18.25 16.05 -11.63
C ASN A 105 -16.95 15.34 -12.03
N LEU A 106 -15.80 15.90 -11.68
CA LEU A 106 -14.51 15.29 -11.96
C LEU A 106 -14.34 13.94 -11.25
N GLN A 107 -14.82 13.84 -10.00
CA GLN A 107 -14.92 12.59 -9.25
C GLN A 107 -15.83 11.57 -9.94
N LYS A 108 -17.01 11.99 -10.43
CA LYS A 108 -17.94 11.11 -11.15
C LYS A 108 -17.30 10.58 -12.45
N ASP A 109 -16.58 11.44 -13.16
CA ASP A 109 -15.84 11.03 -14.35
C ASP A 109 -14.72 10.04 -13.98
N LEU A 110 -13.98 10.25 -12.89
CA LEU A 110 -12.95 9.29 -12.45
C LEU A 110 -13.57 7.93 -12.15
N GLU A 111 -14.68 7.87 -11.41
CA GLU A 111 -15.42 6.61 -11.17
C GLU A 111 -15.83 5.93 -12.48
N GLY A 112 -16.33 6.71 -13.46
CA GLY A 112 -16.66 6.19 -14.78
C GLY A 112 -15.46 5.58 -15.52
N PHE A 113 -14.29 6.22 -15.42
CA PHE A 113 -13.04 5.70 -16.00
C PHE A 113 -12.59 4.41 -15.30
N ILE A 114 -12.61 4.37 -13.97
CA ILE A 114 -12.30 3.18 -13.17
C ILE A 114 -13.26 2.03 -13.51
N TRP A 115 -14.53 2.31 -13.82
CA TRP A 115 -15.47 1.29 -14.31
C TRP A 115 -15.05 0.70 -15.65
N CYS A 116 -14.56 1.53 -16.58
CA CYS A 116 -14.05 1.06 -17.86
C CYS A 116 -12.80 0.19 -17.67
N LEU A 117 -11.88 0.62 -16.79
CA LEU A 117 -10.71 -0.16 -16.40
C LEU A 117 -11.11 -1.52 -15.82
N LYS A 118 -12.13 -1.55 -14.94
CA LYS A 118 -12.66 -2.81 -14.39
C LYS A 118 -13.13 -3.75 -15.49
N ILE A 119 -13.95 -3.27 -16.42
CA ILE A 119 -14.46 -4.10 -17.53
C ILE A 119 -13.30 -4.62 -18.38
N TYR A 120 -12.31 -3.78 -18.68
CA TYR A 120 -11.11 -4.18 -19.39
C TYR A 120 -10.35 -5.31 -18.67
N LEU A 121 -10.11 -5.15 -17.37
CA LEU A 121 -9.46 -6.18 -16.55
C LEU A 121 -10.27 -7.47 -16.53
N MET A 122 -11.60 -7.36 -16.40
CA MET A 122 -12.52 -8.50 -16.31
C MET A 122 -12.62 -9.35 -17.56
N TYR A 123 -12.76 -8.71 -18.72
CA TYR A 123 -13.11 -9.39 -19.95
C TYR A 123 -11.93 -9.56 -20.90
N ILE A 124 -10.83 -8.82 -20.70
CA ILE A 124 -9.64 -8.91 -21.54
C ILE A 124 -8.48 -9.50 -20.74
N VAL A 125 -7.95 -8.77 -19.76
CA VAL A 125 -6.70 -9.15 -19.07
C VAL A 125 -6.84 -10.51 -18.39
N ASP A 126 -7.95 -10.75 -17.73
CA ASP A 126 -8.19 -11.97 -16.97
C ASP A 126 -8.44 -13.22 -17.82
N LYS A 127 -8.75 -13.02 -19.11
CA LYS A 127 -8.92 -14.08 -20.10
C LYS A 127 -7.63 -14.46 -20.81
N ILE A 128 -6.53 -13.75 -20.53
CA ILE A 128 -5.22 -14.12 -21.03
C ILE A 128 -4.78 -15.40 -20.30
N GLU A 129 -4.67 -16.50 -21.05
CA GLU A 129 -4.16 -17.76 -20.52
C GLU A 129 -2.65 -17.64 -20.24
N THR A 130 -2.24 -18.06 -19.04
CA THR A 130 -0.84 -18.03 -18.62
C THR A 130 -0.44 -19.41 -18.09
N ASN A 131 0.37 -20.11 -18.88
CA ASN A 131 0.89 -21.44 -18.51
C ASN A 131 2.32 -21.38 -17.96
N ILE A 132 2.89 -20.17 -17.85
CA ILE A 132 4.27 -19.95 -17.41
C ILE A 132 4.25 -19.53 -15.94
N LYS A 133 4.89 -20.34 -15.10
CA LYS A 133 5.12 -20.03 -13.69
C LYS A 133 6.49 -19.40 -13.51
N ASN A 134 6.56 -18.43 -12.61
CA ASN A 134 7.83 -17.96 -12.07
C ASN A 134 8.37 -19.03 -11.09
N LYS A 135 9.58 -19.54 -11.36
CA LYS A 135 10.19 -20.64 -10.59
C LYS A 135 10.45 -20.27 -9.13
N ASP A 136 10.74 -19.00 -8.83
CA ASP A 136 10.98 -18.56 -7.47
C ASP A 136 9.66 -18.51 -6.68
N ILE A 137 8.58 -18.02 -7.29
CA ILE A 137 7.24 -18.05 -6.67
C ILE A 137 6.77 -19.49 -6.48
N GLU A 138 6.95 -20.36 -7.47
CA GLU A 138 6.60 -21.79 -7.36
C GLU A 138 7.42 -22.49 -6.27
N GLY A 139 8.71 -22.18 -6.14
CA GLY A 139 9.58 -22.75 -5.12
C GLY A 139 9.15 -22.43 -3.68
N ILE A 140 8.43 -21.33 -3.46
CA ILE A 140 7.96 -20.91 -2.14
C ILE A 140 6.46 -21.08 -1.92
N SER A 141 5.66 -21.37 -2.95
CA SER A 141 4.19 -21.27 -2.90
C SER A 141 3.53 -22.14 -1.84
N ASN A 142 4.13 -23.28 -1.50
CA ASN A 142 3.61 -24.19 -0.45
C ASN A 142 3.85 -23.67 0.97
N ASN A 143 4.68 -22.65 1.15
CA ASN A 143 5.05 -22.07 2.44
C ASN A 143 4.48 -20.65 2.63
N ILE A 144 3.51 -20.25 1.82
CA ILE A 144 2.87 -18.93 1.93
C ILE A 144 1.54 -19.10 2.68
N ASP A 145 1.39 -18.36 3.77
CA ASP A 145 0.16 -18.34 4.58
C ASP A 145 -0.91 -17.41 4.00
N ALA A 146 -0.49 -16.29 3.43
CA ALA A 146 -1.36 -15.28 2.85
C ALA A 146 -0.65 -14.44 1.78
N VAL A 147 -1.42 -13.87 0.85
CA VAL A 147 -0.93 -13.01 -0.23
C VAL A 147 -1.52 -11.61 -0.08
N LEU A 148 -0.66 -10.60 -0.12
CA LEU A 148 -1.08 -9.22 -0.30
C LEU A 148 -0.87 -8.82 -1.76
N SER A 149 -1.96 -8.68 -2.51
CA SER A 149 -1.92 -8.34 -3.93
C SER A 149 -2.08 -6.85 -4.16
N PHE A 150 -1.15 -6.31 -4.93
CA PHE A 150 -1.18 -4.96 -5.50
C PHE A 150 -1.81 -4.95 -6.89
N ASN A 151 -1.97 -6.13 -7.50
CA ASN A 151 -2.61 -6.30 -8.80
C ASN A 151 -4.14 -6.26 -8.65
N TYR A 152 -4.84 -5.81 -9.70
CA TYR A 152 -6.30 -5.84 -9.75
C TYR A 152 -6.88 -7.21 -10.14
N THR A 153 -6.06 -8.08 -10.75
CA THR A 153 -6.42 -9.43 -11.19
C THR A 153 -5.86 -10.48 -10.25
N ASP A 154 -6.54 -11.62 -10.17
CA ASP A 154 -6.25 -12.68 -9.22
C ASP A 154 -5.21 -13.69 -9.74
N THR A 155 -4.08 -13.15 -10.20
CA THR A 155 -3.05 -13.93 -10.89
C THR A 155 -2.44 -15.01 -9.98
N TYR A 156 -2.22 -14.70 -8.70
CA TYR A 156 -1.60 -15.65 -7.78
C TYR A 156 -2.47 -16.89 -7.54
N ARG A 157 -3.76 -16.72 -7.22
CA ARG A 157 -4.66 -17.85 -6.97
C ARG A 157 -4.89 -18.68 -8.22
N LYS A 158 -4.92 -18.04 -9.40
CA LYS A 158 -5.06 -18.73 -10.68
C LYS A 158 -3.89 -19.65 -11.02
N ILE A 159 -2.66 -19.22 -10.72
CA ILE A 159 -1.46 -19.90 -11.20
C ILE A 159 -0.84 -20.81 -10.13
N TYR A 160 -0.84 -20.41 -8.85
CA TYR A 160 -0.04 -21.07 -7.81
C TYR A 160 -0.87 -21.80 -6.77
N ASN A 161 -1.85 -21.12 -6.15
CA ASN A 161 -2.66 -21.71 -5.08
C ASN A 161 -4.05 -21.06 -5.01
N ASN A 162 -5.06 -21.75 -5.53
CA ASN A 162 -6.44 -21.27 -5.62
C ASN A 162 -7.17 -21.11 -4.27
N HIS A 163 -6.64 -21.68 -3.19
CA HIS A 163 -7.25 -21.66 -1.86
C HIS A 163 -6.59 -20.68 -0.90
N ILE A 164 -5.49 -20.03 -1.30
CA ILE A 164 -4.78 -19.11 -0.41
C ILE A 164 -5.60 -17.87 -0.08
N THR A 165 -5.45 -17.38 1.14
CA THR A 165 -6.04 -16.10 1.52
C THR A 165 -5.32 -14.97 0.77
N CYS A 166 -6.05 -14.19 -0.01
CA CYS A 166 -5.51 -13.05 -0.74
C CYS A 166 -6.23 -11.74 -0.35
N ASN A 167 -5.49 -10.69 -0.03
CA ASN A 167 -6.02 -9.35 0.19
C ASN A 167 -5.56 -8.42 -0.94
N PHE A 168 -6.52 -7.77 -1.61
CA PHE A 168 -6.27 -6.87 -2.73
C PHE A 168 -6.34 -5.41 -2.26
N ILE A 169 -5.18 -4.77 -2.01
CA ILE A 169 -5.17 -3.40 -1.47
C ILE A 169 -5.72 -2.37 -2.45
N HIS A 170 -5.52 -2.63 -3.74
CA HIS A 170 -6.06 -1.85 -4.85
C HIS A 170 -7.46 -2.27 -5.27
N GLY A 171 -8.08 -3.19 -4.54
CA GLY A 171 -9.35 -3.80 -4.93
C GLY A 171 -9.20 -4.83 -6.03
N GLU A 172 -10.19 -5.71 -6.10
CA GLU A 172 -10.20 -6.85 -7.02
C GLU A 172 -11.30 -6.64 -8.05
N ALA A 173 -10.94 -6.73 -9.33
CA ALA A 173 -11.87 -6.52 -10.44
C ALA A 173 -13.08 -7.49 -10.39
N PHE A 174 -12.93 -8.68 -9.78
CA PHE A 174 -13.92 -9.77 -9.78
C PHE A 174 -14.77 -9.89 -8.51
N SER A 175 -14.45 -9.12 -7.47
CA SER A 175 -15.10 -9.22 -6.15
C SER A 175 -16.63 -9.13 -6.19
N ASN A 176 -17.19 -8.27 -7.05
CA ASN A 176 -18.63 -8.10 -7.25
C ASN A 176 -18.88 -7.40 -8.60
N ILE A 177 -19.69 -7.97 -9.50
CA ILE A 177 -19.98 -7.37 -10.82
C ILE A 177 -20.60 -5.97 -10.68
N ASN A 178 -21.48 -5.78 -9.69
CA ASN A 178 -22.28 -4.58 -9.48
C ASN A 178 -21.60 -3.49 -8.62
N LYS A 179 -20.42 -3.77 -8.04
CA LYS A 179 -19.68 -2.79 -7.24
C LYS A 179 -18.26 -2.63 -7.78
N ASN A 180 -17.76 -1.40 -7.87
CA ASN A 180 -16.37 -1.16 -8.20
C ASN A 180 -15.53 -1.02 -6.92
N SER A 181 -14.59 -1.94 -6.73
CA SER A 181 -13.63 -1.91 -5.62
C SER A 181 -12.26 -1.40 -6.05
N ILE A 182 -12.01 -1.22 -7.35
CA ILE A 182 -10.72 -0.78 -7.88
C ILE A 182 -10.37 0.60 -7.30
N VAL A 183 -9.20 0.69 -6.71
CA VAL A 183 -8.58 1.91 -6.23
C VAL A 183 -7.60 2.38 -7.29
N LEU A 184 -7.89 3.50 -7.93
CA LEU A 184 -7.00 4.17 -8.87
C LEU A 184 -6.89 5.62 -8.39
N GLY A 185 -6.04 5.81 -7.40
CA GLY A 185 -5.92 7.06 -6.66
C GLY A 185 -4.46 7.46 -6.55
N ILE A 186 -4.23 8.73 -6.24
CA ILE A 186 -2.91 9.34 -6.14
C ILE A 186 -2.48 9.45 -4.68
N ASP A 187 -1.19 9.66 -4.48
CA ASP A 187 -0.64 9.87 -3.15
C ASP A 187 -1.12 11.16 -2.50
N GLU A 188 -0.95 11.21 -1.18
CA GLU A 188 -1.01 12.48 -0.48
C GLU A 188 0.18 13.35 -0.91
N TYR A 189 -0.13 14.54 -1.41
CA TYR A 189 0.84 15.51 -1.90
C TYR A 189 0.80 16.82 -1.11
N LEU A 190 -0.19 16.97 -0.23
CA LEU A 190 -0.30 18.07 0.71
C LEU A 190 0.63 17.79 1.91
N ASP A 191 1.21 18.86 2.44
CA ASP A 191 2.01 18.80 3.65
C ASP A 191 1.14 18.53 4.90
N ASP A 192 1.80 18.22 6.02
CA ASP A 192 1.14 17.94 7.29
C ASP A 192 0.30 19.11 7.82
N SER A 193 0.61 20.34 7.42
CA SER A 193 -0.12 21.54 7.85
C SER A 193 -1.46 21.70 7.14
N SER A 194 -1.59 21.14 5.93
CA SER A 194 -2.74 21.35 5.04
C SER A 194 -3.54 20.09 4.73
N LYS A 195 -2.95 18.89 4.85
CA LYS A 195 -3.62 17.62 4.49
C LYS A 195 -4.93 17.35 5.24
N ASN A 196 -5.07 17.88 6.47
CA ASN A 196 -6.26 17.67 7.30
C ASN A 196 -7.32 18.79 7.15
N SER A 197 -6.99 19.90 6.51
CA SER A 197 -7.88 21.07 6.37
C SER A 197 -8.32 21.30 4.92
N ASN A 198 -7.47 20.97 3.93
CA ASN A 198 -7.82 21.02 2.53
C ASN A 198 -8.34 19.67 2.04
N LEU A 199 -9.66 19.52 2.01
CA LEU A 199 -10.33 18.29 1.60
C LEU A 199 -10.76 18.29 0.13
N ASP A 200 -10.36 19.30 -0.63
CA ASP A 200 -10.54 19.27 -2.08
C ASP A 200 -9.81 18.10 -2.69
N PHE A 201 -10.45 17.46 -3.66
CA PHE A 201 -9.92 16.28 -4.34
C PHE A 201 -9.56 15.13 -3.39
N ILE A 202 -10.05 15.10 -2.15
CA ILE A 202 -9.79 14.00 -1.21
C ILE A 202 -10.17 12.64 -1.80
N TYR A 203 -11.23 12.58 -2.62
CA TYR A 203 -11.64 11.35 -3.31
C TYR A 203 -10.57 10.81 -4.27
N PHE A 204 -9.70 11.67 -4.82
CA PHE A 204 -8.60 11.24 -5.69
C PHE A 204 -7.49 10.57 -4.90
N LYS A 205 -7.45 10.71 -3.58
CA LYS A 205 -6.40 10.13 -2.73
C LYS A 205 -6.58 8.63 -2.58
N LYS A 206 -5.50 7.88 -2.77
CA LYS A 206 -5.47 6.41 -2.67
C LYS A 206 -5.98 5.92 -1.31
N TYR A 207 -5.50 6.52 -0.22
CA TYR A 207 -5.93 6.17 1.15
C TYR A 207 -7.45 6.34 1.35
N PHE A 208 -8.02 7.42 0.80
CA PHE A 208 -9.44 7.72 0.93
C PHE A 208 -10.28 6.71 0.14
N GLN A 209 -9.88 6.40 -1.09
CA GLN A 209 -10.56 5.37 -1.90
C GLN A 209 -10.50 4.00 -1.21
N ARG A 210 -9.37 3.63 -0.61
CA ARG A 210 -9.22 2.38 0.17
C ARG A 210 -10.18 2.32 1.35
N LEU A 211 -10.31 3.42 2.10
CA LEU A 211 -11.25 3.55 3.21
C LEU A 211 -12.71 3.45 2.72
N TYR A 212 -13.05 4.23 1.69
CA TYR A 212 -14.40 4.28 1.12
C TYR A 212 -14.84 2.94 0.52
N LYS A 213 -13.95 2.28 -0.24
CA LYS A 213 -14.21 1.01 -0.93
C LYS A 213 -14.01 -0.22 -0.03
N LYS A 214 -13.36 -0.04 1.12
CA LYS A 214 -13.03 -1.03 2.15
C LYS A 214 -12.03 -2.11 1.69
N THR A 215 -10.97 -1.71 0.99
CA THR A 215 -9.98 -2.65 0.41
C THR A 215 -8.72 -2.86 1.28
N SER A 216 -8.48 -2.03 2.31
CA SER A 216 -7.21 -1.96 3.05
C SER A 216 -7.22 -2.55 4.48
N PHE A 217 -8.09 -3.50 4.79
CA PHE A 217 -8.31 -3.91 6.19
C PHE A 217 -7.69 -5.24 6.59
N GLN A 218 -7.59 -6.21 5.67
CA GLN A 218 -7.26 -7.58 6.06
C GLN A 218 -5.80 -7.75 6.48
N TYR A 219 -4.85 -7.15 5.76
CA TYR A 219 -3.43 -7.22 6.15
C TYR A 219 -3.16 -6.58 7.51
N LYS A 220 -3.91 -5.54 7.89
CA LYS A 220 -3.80 -4.93 9.21
C LYS A 220 -4.19 -5.92 10.30
N VAL A 221 -5.25 -6.71 10.08
CA VAL A 221 -5.65 -7.79 11.00
C VAL A 221 -4.55 -8.84 11.13
N TRP A 222 -3.85 -9.19 10.04
CA TRP A 222 -2.72 -10.12 10.11
C TRP A 222 -1.60 -9.58 11.01
N ILE A 223 -1.23 -8.31 10.85
CA ILE A 223 -0.21 -7.65 11.67
C ILE A 223 -0.63 -7.61 13.15
N GLU A 224 -1.88 -7.20 13.42
CA GLU A 224 -2.39 -7.13 14.80
C GLU A 224 -2.49 -8.52 15.47
N ASN A 225 -2.84 -9.56 14.72
CA ASN A 225 -2.82 -10.93 15.24
C ASN A 225 -1.39 -11.39 15.55
N MET A 226 -0.41 -11.09 14.70
CA MET A 226 1.01 -11.38 14.95
C MET A 226 1.52 -10.65 16.21
N LYS A 227 1.11 -9.39 16.40
CA LYS A 227 1.40 -8.60 17.60
C LYS A 227 0.81 -9.25 18.85
N ALA A 228 -0.47 -9.61 18.79
CA ALA A 228 -1.19 -10.21 19.91
C ALA A 228 -0.59 -11.55 20.33
N GLU A 229 -0.30 -12.44 19.38
CA GLU A 229 0.33 -13.74 19.67
C GLU A 229 1.70 -13.56 20.33
N ARG A 230 2.53 -12.66 19.81
CA ARG A 230 3.86 -12.39 20.40
C ARG A 230 3.75 -11.84 21.82
N LYS A 231 2.81 -10.92 22.07
CA LYS A 231 2.57 -10.36 23.40
C LYS A 231 2.11 -11.43 24.39
N GLU A 232 1.23 -12.34 23.97
CA GLU A 232 0.78 -13.47 24.79
C GLU A 232 1.93 -14.42 25.14
N LEU A 233 2.79 -14.73 24.16
CA LEU A 233 3.99 -15.55 24.37
C LEU A 233 4.97 -14.91 25.37
N LEU A 234 5.26 -13.62 25.23
CA LEU A 234 6.13 -12.89 26.16
C LEU A 234 5.54 -12.87 27.57
N SER A 235 4.24 -12.59 27.70
CA SER A 235 3.55 -12.61 28.99
C SER A 235 3.59 -13.99 29.65
N SER A 236 3.43 -15.04 28.85
CA SER A 236 3.53 -16.43 29.31
C SER A 236 4.95 -16.79 29.75
N LEU A 237 5.97 -16.30 29.04
CA LEU A 237 7.37 -16.49 29.39
C LEU A 237 7.70 -15.85 30.74
N MET A 238 7.28 -14.59 30.96
CA MET A 238 7.50 -13.88 32.22
C MET A 238 6.88 -14.64 33.42
N LYS A 239 5.64 -15.10 33.28
CA LYS A 239 4.97 -15.91 34.32
C LYS A 239 5.74 -17.20 34.62
N LEU A 240 6.24 -17.89 33.58
CA LEU A 240 7.05 -19.09 33.79
C LEU A 240 8.37 -18.78 34.50
N ASP A 241 9.03 -17.67 34.18
CA ASP A 241 10.28 -17.26 34.83
C ASP A 241 10.07 -16.96 36.32
N GLU A 242 8.97 -16.30 36.68
CA GLU A 242 8.55 -16.11 38.07
C GLU A 242 8.28 -17.44 38.78
N MET A 243 7.53 -18.35 38.14
CA MET A 243 7.22 -19.67 38.69
C MET A 243 8.47 -20.52 38.91
N ILE A 244 9.41 -20.49 37.95
CA ILE A 244 10.69 -21.21 38.04
C ILE A 244 11.50 -20.64 39.21
N SER A 245 11.62 -19.32 39.32
CA SER A 245 12.35 -18.66 40.40
C SER A 245 11.76 -18.98 41.79
N ALA A 246 10.42 -18.95 41.91
CA ALA A 246 9.74 -19.34 43.13
C ALA A 246 9.97 -20.82 43.47
N LYS A 247 10.00 -21.69 42.44
CA LYS A 247 10.25 -23.12 42.62
C LYS A 247 11.69 -23.40 43.06
N GLU A 248 12.65 -22.66 42.52
CA GLU A 248 14.06 -22.73 42.93
C GLU A 248 14.25 -22.39 44.40
N LYS A 249 13.60 -21.32 44.86
CA LYS A 249 13.60 -20.95 46.28
C LYS A 249 13.01 -22.04 47.17
N LEU A 250 11.86 -22.61 46.78
CA LEU A 250 11.23 -23.71 47.52
C LEU A 250 12.13 -24.95 47.60
N ILE A 251 12.79 -25.31 46.49
CA ILE A 251 13.71 -26.46 46.43
C ILE A 251 14.87 -26.27 47.41
N TRP A 252 15.44 -25.07 47.45
CA TRP A 252 16.50 -24.72 48.41
C TRP A 252 16.04 -24.86 49.87
N GLU A 253 14.84 -24.38 50.20
CA GLU A 253 14.27 -24.49 51.56
C GLU A 253 13.92 -25.94 51.97
N LYS A 254 13.78 -26.86 51.00
CA LYS A 254 13.34 -28.25 51.19
C LYS A 254 14.46 -29.28 51.06
N GLU A 255 15.71 -28.83 50.95
CA GLU A 255 16.86 -29.69 50.76
C GLU A 255 16.98 -30.74 51.88
N GLY A 256 17.19 -32.02 51.52
CA GLY A 256 17.22 -33.15 52.47
C GLY A 256 15.86 -33.75 52.87
N GLN A 257 14.73 -33.23 52.37
CA GLN A 257 13.39 -33.79 52.65
C GLN A 257 12.94 -34.81 51.59
N ILE A 258 12.12 -35.80 52.00
CA ILE A 258 11.62 -36.90 51.14
C ILE A 258 10.92 -36.41 49.85
N ASN A 259 10.28 -35.24 49.89
CA ASN A 259 9.50 -34.69 48.77
C ASN A 259 10.32 -33.89 47.73
N LEU A 260 11.64 -33.78 47.88
CA LEU A 260 12.52 -33.01 47.00
C LEU A 260 12.42 -33.45 45.52
N GLY A 261 12.34 -34.76 45.27
CA GLY A 261 12.25 -35.32 43.92
C GLY A 261 11.00 -34.86 43.14
N TYR A 262 9.88 -34.65 43.84
CA TYR A 262 8.64 -34.15 43.24
C TYR A 262 8.82 -32.70 42.75
N HIS A 263 9.41 -31.83 43.58
CA HIS A 263 9.64 -30.43 43.21
C HIS A 263 10.66 -30.26 42.09
N LEU A 264 11.69 -31.11 42.04
CA LEU A 264 12.64 -31.15 40.93
C LEU A 264 11.95 -31.53 39.61
N LYS A 265 11.03 -32.51 39.63
CA LYS A 265 10.25 -32.90 38.45
C LYS A 265 9.34 -31.77 37.97
N GLU A 266 8.65 -31.08 38.87
CA GLU A 266 7.82 -29.92 38.53
C GLU A 266 8.66 -28.78 37.91
N LYS A 267 9.83 -28.47 38.48
CA LYS A 267 10.77 -27.49 37.89
C LYS A 267 11.19 -27.88 36.48
N SER A 268 11.52 -29.16 36.27
CA SER A 268 11.88 -29.67 34.94
C SER A 268 10.75 -29.46 33.91
N ASN A 269 9.50 -29.73 34.30
CA ASN A 269 8.34 -29.48 33.43
C ASN A 269 8.19 -27.99 33.07
N LEU A 270 8.38 -27.08 34.04
CA LEU A 270 8.33 -25.65 33.80
C LEU A 270 9.43 -25.19 32.82
N ILE A 271 10.65 -25.71 32.97
CA ILE A 271 11.76 -25.42 32.07
C ILE A 271 11.48 -25.93 30.65
N SER A 272 10.89 -27.12 30.50
CA SER A 272 10.50 -27.64 29.18
C SER A 272 9.48 -26.73 28.50
N ARG A 273 8.42 -26.31 29.22
CA ARG A 273 7.43 -25.38 28.68
C ARG A 273 8.03 -24.01 28.34
N ARG A 274 8.97 -23.52 29.16
CA ARG A 274 9.72 -22.29 28.90
C ARG A 274 10.52 -22.40 27.59
N LYS A 275 11.19 -23.52 27.35
CA LYS A 275 11.93 -23.78 26.10
C LYS A 275 11.00 -23.77 24.88
N GLU A 276 9.83 -24.40 24.96
CA GLU A 276 8.85 -24.39 23.87
C GLU A 276 8.40 -22.97 23.51
N ILE A 277 8.13 -22.12 24.51
CA ILE A 277 7.77 -20.71 24.27
C ILE A 277 8.91 -19.93 23.64
N ILE A 278 10.15 -20.16 24.09
CA ILE A 278 11.34 -19.53 23.49
C ILE A 278 11.49 -19.94 22.03
N GLU A 279 11.30 -21.22 21.68
CA GLU A 279 11.34 -21.67 20.28
C GLU A 279 10.24 -21.02 19.44
N ARG A 280 9.03 -20.87 19.98
CA ARG A 280 7.96 -20.11 19.29
C ARG A 280 8.32 -18.64 19.08
N LEU A 281 8.94 -17.99 20.07
CA LEU A 281 9.38 -16.60 19.98
C LEU A 281 10.52 -16.38 18.99
N LYS A 282 11.33 -17.42 18.75
CA LYS A 282 12.39 -17.41 17.72
C LYS A 282 11.85 -17.52 16.30
N LYS A 283 10.62 -18.00 16.10
CA LYS A 283 10.04 -18.13 14.76
C LYS A 283 10.00 -16.77 14.06
N GLU A 284 10.51 -16.75 12.83
CA GLU A 284 10.56 -15.57 11.97
C GLU A 284 9.28 -15.46 11.13
N ASN A 285 8.73 -14.25 11.01
CA ASN A 285 7.78 -13.93 9.96
C ASN A 285 8.58 -13.63 8.68
N THR A 286 8.24 -14.25 7.56
CA THR A 286 8.93 -14.00 6.28
C THR A 286 7.99 -13.32 5.29
N ILE A 287 8.39 -12.17 4.80
CA ILE A 287 7.70 -11.42 3.76
C ILE A 287 8.50 -11.59 2.46
N TYR A 288 7.83 -12.08 1.43
CA TYR A 288 8.39 -12.16 0.08
C TYR A 288 7.78 -11.06 -0.79
N ILE A 289 8.62 -10.28 -1.47
CA ILE A 289 8.19 -9.18 -2.34
C ILE A 289 8.63 -9.49 -3.77
N PHE A 290 7.66 -9.43 -4.70
CA PHE A 290 7.86 -9.67 -6.12
C PHE A 290 7.31 -8.53 -6.96
N GLY A 291 7.94 -8.30 -8.12
CA GLY A 291 7.55 -7.29 -9.10
C GLY A 291 7.76 -5.85 -8.62
N HIS A 292 7.01 -4.91 -9.22
CA HIS A 292 6.99 -3.49 -8.84
C HIS A 292 6.15 -3.21 -7.58
N SER A 293 5.83 -4.23 -6.78
CA SER A 293 5.01 -4.09 -5.57
C SER A 293 5.68 -3.25 -4.46
N LEU A 294 6.94 -2.84 -4.66
CA LEU A 294 7.71 -2.03 -3.74
C LEU A 294 7.78 -0.59 -4.28
N ASP A 295 6.63 0.06 -4.30
CA ASP A 295 6.46 1.40 -4.85
C ASP A 295 6.16 2.42 -3.72
N VAL A 296 6.68 3.63 -3.87
CA VAL A 296 6.55 4.70 -2.87
C VAL A 296 5.12 5.19 -2.74
N THR A 297 4.29 4.99 -3.78
CA THR A 297 2.86 5.31 -3.76
C THR A 297 2.05 4.45 -2.79
N ASP A 298 2.61 3.33 -2.35
CA ASP A 298 2.03 2.43 -1.36
C ASP A 298 2.78 2.42 -0.04
N LYS A 299 3.54 3.49 0.22
CA LYS A 299 4.34 3.68 1.43
C LYS A 299 3.53 3.48 2.71
N ASP A 300 2.27 3.92 2.78
CA ASP A 300 1.41 3.77 3.96
C ASP A 300 1.15 2.29 4.32
N VAL A 301 1.03 1.43 3.31
CA VAL A 301 0.87 -0.02 3.48
C VAL A 301 2.21 -0.70 3.72
N LEU A 302 3.20 -0.42 2.86
CA LEU A 302 4.51 -1.07 2.88
C LEU A 302 5.29 -0.76 4.14
N ARG A 303 5.30 0.49 4.61
CA ARG A 303 6.02 0.88 5.82
C ARG A 303 5.55 0.07 7.03
N LYS A 304 4.23 -0.05 7.21
CA LYS A 304 3.64 -0.83 8.32
C LYS A 304 4.00 -2.31 8.23
N LEU A 305 3.99 -2.90 7.03
CA LEU A 305 4.35 -4.31 6.83
C LEU A 305 5.84 -4.58 7.07
N LEU A 306 6.70 -3.72 6.54
CA LEU A 306 8.14 -3.88 6.61
C LEU A 306 8.64 -3.67 8.04
N LEU A 307 8.14 -2.65 8.74
CA LEU A 307 8.57 -2.31 10.09
C LEU A 307 7.84 -3.13 11.16
N GLY A 308 6.58 -3.52 10.90
CA GLY A 308 5.73 -4.20 11.89
C GLY A 308 5.13 -3.26 12.95
N TYR A 309 5.49 -1.98 12.91
CA TYR A 309 5.04 -0.93 13.82
C TYR A 309 4.69 0.34 13.06
N ASP A 310 3.74 1.13 13.59
CA ASP A 310 3.47 2.49 13.16
C ASP A 310 4.21 3.51 14.04
N ASP A 311 4.23 4.79 13.67
CA ASP A 311 4.94 5.83 14.44
C ASP A 311 4.35 6.03 15.86
N GLU A 312 3.11 5.60 16.10
CA GLU A 312 2.50 5.54 17.44
C GLU A 312 3.01 4.36 18.28
N ASP A 313 3.34 3.23 17.65
CA ASP A 313 3.88 2.03 18.31
C ASP A 313 5.34 2.25 18.78
N LEU A 314 6.09 3.18 18.17
CA LEU A 314 7.44 3.60 18.63
C LEU A 314 7.46 4.12 20.08
N LYS A 315 6.30 4.55 20.61
CA LYS A 315 6.16 5.03 21.99
C LYS A 315 5.95 3.90 23.00
N CYS A 316 5.58 2.71 22.55
CA CYS A 316 5.18 1.59 23.39
C CYS A 316 6.11 0.38 23.20
N GLU A 317 7.30 0.49 23.80
CA GLU A 317 8.25 -0.60 24.07
C GLU A 317 8.82 -1.36 22.83
N ASN A 318 10.04 -1.86 23.02
CA ASN A 318 10.88 -2.57 22.05
C ASN A 318 10.26 -3.90 21.54
N ILE A 319 9.12 -3.87 20.87
CA ILE A 319 8.59 -5.04 20.16
C ILE A 319 9.38 -5.17 18.84
N ASN A 320 10.55 -5.80 18.94
CA ASN A 320 11.31 -6.19 17.76
C ASN A 320 10.56 -7.33 17.05
N TYR A 321 9.89 -7.03 15.94
CA TYR A 321 9.31 -8.04 15.07
C TYR A 321 10.44 -8.81 14.41
N ASN A 322 10.45 -10.12 14.61
CA ASN A 322 11.40 -10.98 13.93
C ASN A 322 10.93 -11.19 12.48
N THR A 323 10.95 -10.11 11.70
CA THR A 323 10.45 -10.06 10.32
C THR A 323 11.62 -10.05 9.35
N LYS A 324 11.73 -11.13 8.59
CA LYS A 324 12.63 -11.26 7.46
C LYS A 324 11.90 -10.84 6.20
N VAL A 325 12.53 -10.00 5.39
CA VAL A 325 11.99 -9.51 4.11
C VAL A 325 12.94 -9.97 3.01
N ILE A 326 12.38 -10.68 2.03
CA ILE A 326 13.10 -11.19 0.87
C ILE A 326 12.51 -10.52 -0.36
N ILE A 327 13.34 -9.75 -1.07
CA ILE A 327 12.92 -8.91 -2.20
C ILE A 327 13.56 -9.46 -3.46
N PHE A 328 12.72 -9.85 -4.41
CA PHE A 328 13.15 -10.40 -5.68
C PHE A 328 13.29 -9.31 -6.75
N TYR A 329 14.43 -9.29 -7.44
CA TYR A 329 14.71 -8.35 -8.53
C TYR A 329 15.09 -9.07 -9.82
N LEU A 330 14.70 -8.52 -10.97
CA LEU A 330 14.92 -9.14 -12.27
C LEU A 330 16.33 -8.85 -12.85
N ASN A 331 16.83 -7.65 -12.60
CA ASN A 331 18.10 -7.16 -13.10
C ASN A 331 18.61 -6.04 -12.18
N LYS A 332 19.81 -5.52 -12.49
CA LYS A 332 20.47 -4.48 -11.70
C LYS A 332 19.68 -3.16 -11.66
N GLU A 333 18.96 -2.81 -12.72
CA GLU A 333 18.18 -1.58 -12.79
C GLU A 333 17.00 -1.64 -11.80
N VAL A 334 16.22 -2.72 -11.85
CA VAL A 334 15.12 -2.98 -10.91
C VAL A 334 15.63 -3.06 -9.47
N TYR A 335 16.80 -3.66 -9.24
CA TYR A 335 17.42 -3.68 -7.91
C TYR A 335 17.67 -2.26 -7.37
N MET A 336 18.23 -1.37 -8.19
CA MET A 336 18.52 0.02 -7.79
C MET A 336 17.24 0.82 -7.54
N GLU A 337 16.22 0.62 -8.37
CA GLU A 337 14.89 1.22 -8.19
C GLU A 337 14.26 0.78 -6.86
N GLN A 338 14.19 -0.53 -6.63
CA GLN A 338 13.64 -1.10 -5.38
C GLN A 338 14.41 -0.62 -4.14
N LEU A 339 15.73 -0.49 -4.23
CA LEU A 339 16.55 0.06 -3.14
C LEU A 339 16.23 1.53 -2.87
N THR A 340 16.00 2.32 -3.92
CA THR A 340 15.62 3.74 -3.81
C THR A 340 14.25 3.89 -3.16
N HIS A 341 13.25 3.13 -3.63
CA HIS A 341 11.91 3.13 -3.04
C HIS A 341 11.93 2.71 -1.57
N LEU A 342 12.77 1.74 -1.18
CA LEU A 342 12.91 1.38 0.23
C LEU A 342 13.43 2.52 1.09
N VAL A 343 14.43 3.26 0.63
CA VAL A 343 14.91 4.45 1.35
C VAL A 343 13.76 5.43 1.56
N GLU A 344 12.92 5.64 0.56
CA GLU A 344 11.77 6.55 0.68
C GLU A 344 10.67 6.01 1.61
N ILE A 345 10.46 4.69 1.66
CA ILE A 345 9.43 4.05 2.49
C ILE A 345 9.84 3.96 3.96
N ILE A 346 11.01 3.39 4.25
CA ILE A 346 11.45 3.10 5.63
C ILE A 346 12.50 4.08 6.18
N GLY A 347 13.17 4.84 5.31
CA GLY A 347 14.25 5.76 5.67
C GLY A 347 15.63 5.12 5.52
N GLN A 348 16.64 5.97 5.28
CA GLN A 348 18.02 5.56 5.04
C GLN A 348 18.61 4.77 6.21
N ASP A 349 18.51 5.28 7.43
CA ASP A 349 19.12 4.66 8.62
C ASP A 349 18.53 3.26 8.90
N GLU A 350 17.21 3.12 8.74
CA GLU A 350 16.54 1.85 8.96
C GLU A 350 16.90 0.83 7.87
N LEU A 351 17.04 1.27 6.62
CA LEU A 351 17.49 0.39 5.54
C LEU A 351 18.91 -0.13 5.81
N ILE A 352 19.87 0.76 6.09
CA ILE A 352 21.27 0.39 6.37
C ILE A 352 21.35 -0.63 7.50
N LYS A 353 20.63 -0.36 8.59
CA LYS A 353 20.55 -1.24 9.77
C LYS A 353 20.03 -2.64 9.42
N ARG A 354 19.11 -2.76 8.47
CA ARG A 354 18.45 -4.03 8.12
C ARG A 354 19.10 -4.77 6.96
N THR A 355 20.00 -4.14 6.22
CA THR A 355 20.77 -4.79 5.14
C THR A 355 22.18 -5.20 5.55
N THR A 356 22.67 -4.69 6.68
CA THR A 356 24.05 -4.91 7.18
C THR A 356 24.06 -5.87 8.38
N ASP A 357 25.07 -6.73 8.44
CA ASP A 357 25.26 -7.64 9.58
C ASP A 357 25.57 -6.88 10.89
N PRO A 358 25.20 -7.41 12.07
CA PRO A 358 24.60 -8.73 12.33
C PRO A 358 23.06 -8.73 12.34
N LYS A 359 22.40 -7.60 12.04
CA LYS A 359 20.93 -7.43 12.12
C LYS A 359 20.23 -7.56 10.76
N LYS A 360 20.89 -8.21 9.81
CA LYS A 360 20.42 -8.37 8.44
C LYS A 360 19.06 -9.09 8.43
N SER A 361 18.04 -8.36 8.00
CA SER A 361 16.65 -8.80 7.94
C SER A 361 15.98 -8.44 6.62
N ILE A 362 16.59 -7.59 5.79
CA ILE A 362 16.19 -7.37 4.39
C ILE A 362 17.25 -8.00 3.48
N ILE A 363 16.80 -8.87 2.58
CA ILE A 363 17.65 -9.63 1.66
C ILE A 363 17.12 -9.43 0.24
N PHE A 364 18.02 -9.06 -0.67
CA PHE A 364 17.71 -8.99 -2.09
C PHE A 364 18.17 -10.27 -2.79
N VAL A 365 17.32 -10.82 -3.64
CA VAL A 365 17.56 -12.07 -4.38
C VAL A 365 17.30 -11.83 -5.86
N GLU A 366 18.28 -12.13 -6.70
CA GLU A 366 18.10 -12.08 -8.16
C GLU A 366 17.18 -13.23 -8.59
N GLN A 367 16.19 -12.93 -9.43
CA GLN A 367 15.23 -13.92 -9.90
C GLN A 367 15.87 -14.94 -10.85
N LYS A 368 15.46 -16.20 -10.71
CA LYS A 368 15.82 -17.29 -11.61
C LYS A 368 15.01 -17.15 -12.91
N ARG A 369 15.72 -17.00 -14.02
CA ARG A 369 15.11 -16.99 -15.36
C ARG A 369 14.50 -18.34 -15.75
#